data_AF-C3VPT0-F1
#
_entry.id   AF-C3VPT0-F1
#
_cell.length_a   1.000
_cell.length_b   1.000
_cell.length_c   1.000
_cell.angle_alpha   90.00
_cell.angle_beta   90.00
_cell.angle_gamma   90.00
#
_symmetry.space_group_name_H-M   'P 1'
#
loop_
_entity.id
_entity.type
_entity.pdbx_description
1 polymer ?
#
loop_
_entity_poly.entity_id
_entity_poly.type
_entity_poly.pdbx_seq_one_letter_code
_entity_poly.pdbx_strand_id
1 'polypeptide(L)'
;EPLMLIPQPDASQSQVVPEEAELHRSLIHQNLSLVAVDGERIVGVALAGDLVPGDLEREFQEAEQKEVKCLLDKIHKFLAGIERQADIFAHFGVDRALYLYMLGVD
;
A
#
# COMPACT_ATOMS: atom_id res chain seq x y z
N GLU A 1 7.36 -26.01 -11.76
CA GLU A 1 6.28 -25.24 -12.43
C GLU A 1 6.70 -23.78 -12.49
N PRO A 2 6.40 -23.03 -13.57
CA PRO A 2 6.80 -21.64 -13.67
C PRO A 2 6.07 -20.81 -12.59
N LEU A 3 6.84 -20.10 -11.76
CA LEU A 3 6.34 -19.44 -10.54
C LEU A 3 5.50 -18.19 -10.80
N MET A 4 5.45 -17.67 -12.03
CA MET A 4 4.59 -16.53 -12.39
C MET A 4 4.20 -16.62 -13.87
N LEU A 5 2.95 -16.99 -14.13
CA LEU A 5 2.31 -16.69 -15.41
C LEU A 5 1.92 -15.21 -15.37
N ILE A 6 2.20 -14.47 -16.45
CA ILE A 6 1.71 -13.10 -16.61
C ILE A 6 0.18 -13.17 -16.50
N PRO A 7 -0.45 -12.43 -15.56
CA PRO A 7 -1.90 -12.41 -15.43
C PRO A 7 -2.52 -12.08 -16.79
N GLN A 8 -3.45 -12.93 -17.24
CA GLN A 8 -4.26 -12.59 -18.40
C GLN A 8 -5.09 -11.36 -18.06
N PRO A 9 -5.35 -10.45 -19.03
CA PRO A 9 -6.14 -9.25 -18.77
C PRO A 9 -7.55 -9.64 -18.35
N ASP A 10 -7.78 -9.60 -17.04
CA ASP A 10 -9.08 -9.80 -16.41
C ASP A 10 -9.57 -8.43 -15.96
N ALA A 11 -10.65 -7.95 -16.58
CA ALA A 11 -11.24 -6.64 -16.27
C ALA A 11 -11.67 -6.53 -14.79
N SER A 12 -11.87 -7.66 -14.09
CA SER A 12 -12.13 -7.66 -12.65
C SER A 12 -10.92 -7.21 -11.81
N GLN A 13 -9.69 -7.38 -12.30
CA GLN A 13 -8.47 -6.94 -11.60
C GLN A 13 -8.30 -5.42 -11.57
N SER A 14 -8.95 -4.71 -12.51
CA SER A 14 -9.00 -3.24 -12.52
C SER A 14 -10.18 -2.66 -11.74
N GLN A 15 -10.97 -3.50 -11.06
CA GLN A 15 -12.07 -3.00 -10.24
C GLN A 15 -11.54 -2.24 -9.04
N VAL A 16 -12.03 -1.02 -8.89
CA VAL A 16 -11.69 -0.17 -7.74
C VAL A 16 -12.48 -0.65 -6.53
N VAL A 17 -11.77 -1.09 -5.49
CA VAL A 17 -12.38 -1.37 -4.18
C VAL A 17 -12.64 -0.02 -3.50
N PRO A 18 -13.90 0.31 -3.11
CA PRO A 18 -14.23 1.63 -2.56
C PRO A 18 -13.41 2.01 -1.33
N GLU A 19 -13.20 1.06 -0.41
CA GLU A 19 -12.43 1.28 0.83
C GLU A 19 -10.96 1.61 0.54
N GLU A 20 -10.33 0.88 -0.38
CA GLU A 20 -8.93 1.14 -0.80
C GLU A 20 -8.82 2.50 -1.52
N ALA A 21 -9.82 2.86 -2.33
CA ALA A 21 -9.86 4.15 -3.00
C ALA A 21 -10.04 5.31 -2.02
N GLU A 22 -10.84 5.13 -0.97
CA GLU A 22 -11.03 6.11 0.10
C GLU A 22 -9.75 6.30 0.90
N LEU A 23 -9.07 5.21 1.25
CA LEU A 23 -7.74 5.25 1.88
C LEU A 23 -6.77 6.06 1.03
N HIS A 24 -6.58 5.72 -0.24
CA HIS A 24 -5.65 6.44 -1.11
C HIS A 24 -6.00 7.93 -1.25
N ARG A 25 -7.29 8.29 -1.33
CA ARG A 25 -7.72 9.70 -1.36
C ARG A 25 -7.38 10.43 -0.06
N SER A 26 -7.51 9.76 1.09
CA SER A 26 -7.17 10.36 2.38
C SER A 26 -5.68 10.74 2.47
N LEU A 27 -4.78 9.94 1.86
CA LEU A 27 -3.33 10.20 1.83
C LEU A 27 -2.99 11.46 1.02
N ILE A 28 -3.72 11.74 -0.06
CA ILE A 28 -3.48 12.94 -0.89
C ILE A 28 -3.66 14.22 -0.08
N HIS A 29 -4.67 14.25 0.81
CA HIS A 29 -4.95 15.43 1.64
C HIS A 29 -3.87 15.74 2.67
N GLN A 30 -2.95 14.80 2.94
CA GLN A 30 -1.82 15.01 3.85
C GLN A 30 -0.69 15.84 3.22
N ASN A 31 -0.70 16.07 1.90
CA ASN A 31 0.34 16.81 1.17
C ASN A 31 1.75 16.18 1.26
N LEU A 32 1.83 14.85 1.39
CA LEU A 32 3.09 14.09 1.46
C LEU A 32 3.41 13.35 0.16
N SER A 33 2.49 13.38 -0.82
CA SER A 33 2.60 12.67 -2.09
C SER A 33 3.15 13.56 -3.20
N LEU A 34 3.78 12.95 -4.20
CA LEU A 34 4.37 13.64 -5.36
C LEU A 34 3.82 13.07 -6.66
N VAL A 35 3.72 13.92 -7.68
CA VAL A 35 3.41 13.54 -9.06
C VAL A 35 4.48 14.10 -10.00
N ALA A 36 4.88 13.28 -10.97
CA ALA A 36 5.65 13.73 -12.13
C ALA A 36 4.67 14.06 -13.26
N VAL A 37 4.85 15.22 -13.89
CA VAL A 37 3.93 15.74 -14.91
C VAL A 37 4.70 16.06 -16.19
N ASP A 38 4.18 15.61 -17.34
CA ASP A 38 4.58 16.03 -18.68
C ASP A 38 3.42 16.81 -19.33
N GLY A 39 3.55 18.14 -19.36
CA GLY A 39 2.47 19.04 -19.74
C GLY A 39 1.28 18.97 -18.77
N GLU A 40 0.16 18.39 -19.23
CA GLU A 40 -1.05 18.15 -18.41
C GLU A 40 -1.21 16.68 -18.00
N ARG A 41 -0.29 15.79 -18.44
CA ARG A 41 -0.35 14.35 -18.16
C ARG A 41 0.47 13.99 -16.94
N ILE A 42 -0.10 13.20 -16.02
CA ILE A 42 0.65 12.54 -14.94
C ILE A 42 1.41 11.36 -15.55
N VAL A 43 2.74 11.34 -15.37
CA VAL A 43 3.64 10.28 -15.87
C VAL A 43 4.33 9.50 -14.74
N GLY A 44 4.07 9.89 -13.50
CA GLY A 44 4.53 9.16 -12.33
C GLY A 44 3.87 9.66 -11.05
N VAL A 45 3.78 8.78 -10.06
CA VAL A 45 3.20 9.07 -8.75
C VAL A 45 4.02 8.39 -7.66
N ALA A 46 4.30 9.13 -6.59
CA ALA A 46 4.72 8.60 -5.31
C ALA A 46 3.63 8.96 -4.29
N LEU A 47 2.76 8.00 -3.99
CA LEU A 47 1.69 8.15 -2.99
C LEU A 47 2.27 7.79 -1.63
N ALA A 48 2.40 8.78 -0.76
CA ALA A 48 2.96 8.63 0.57
C ALA A 48 2.06 9.28 1.62
N GLY A 49 2.14 8.75 2.84
CA GLY A 49 1.40 9.23 3.99
C GLY A 49 2.23 9.16 5.28
N ASP A 50 1.70 9.77 6.32
CA ASP A 50 2.22 9.60 7.66
C ASP A 50 1.78 8.27 8.25
N LEU A 51 2.68 7.61 8.97
CA LEU A 51 2.42 6.36 9.67
C LEU A 51 2.79 6.51 11.14
N VAL A 52 1.88 6.14 12.05
CA VAL A 52 2.14 6.03 13.50
C VAL A 52 2.14 4.56 13.95
N PRO A 53 2.72 4.22 15.12
CA PRO A 53 2.75 2.84 15.61
C PRO A 53 1.37 2.17 15.68
N GLY A 54 0.33 2.94 16.01
CA GLY A 54 -1.05 2.45 16.09
C GLY A 54 -1.65 2.04 14.74
N ASP A 55 -1.19 2.65 13.64
CA ASP A 55 -1.64 2.28 12.29
C ASP A 55 -1.10 0.91 11.91
N LEU A 56 0.17 0.64 12.22
CA LEU A 56 0.84 -0.61 11.87
C LEU A 56 0.19 -1.82 12.56
N GLU A 57 -0.17 -1.69 13.84
CA GLU A 57 -0.94 -2.73 14.53
C GLU A 57 -2.35 -2.87 13.96
N ARG A 58 -3.04 -1.77 13.63
CA ARG A 58 -4.37 -1.82 13.01
C ARG A 58 -4.33 -2.55 11.66
N GLU A 59 -3.42 -2.16 10.78
CA GLU A 59 -3.24 -2.77 9.45
C GLU A 59 -2.89 -4.26 9.55
N PHE A 60 -2.04 -4.65 10.52
CA PHE A 60 -1.77 -6.06 10.79
C PHE A 60 -3.03 -6.83 11.19
N GLN A 61 -3.85 -6.30 12.10
CA GLN A 61 -5.08 -6.95 12.56
C GLN A 61 -6.11 -7.08 11.42
N GLU A 62 -6.28 -6.03 10.62
CA GLU A 62 -7.15 -6.04 9.44
C GLU A 62 -6.69 -7.08 8.41
N ALA A 63 -5.38 -7.12 8.12
CA ALA A 63 -4.78 -8.10 7.23
C ALA A 63 -4.96 -9.54 7.77
N GLU A 64 -4.73 -9.78 9.06
CA GLU A 64 -4.86 -11.10 9.68
C GLU A 64 -6.29 -11.64 9.55
N GLN A 65 -7.29 -10.79 9.78
CA GLN A 65 -8.72 -11.14 9.77
C GLN A 65 -9.28 -11.32 8.35
N LYS A 66 -8.66 -10.71 7.33
CA LYS A 66 -9.13 -10.80 5.93
C LYS A 66 -9.11 -12.25 5.42
N GLU A 67 -10.17 -12.69 4.78
CA GLU A 67 -10.19 -13.99 4.10
C GLU A 67 -9.24 -13.98 2.90
N VAL A 68 -8.44 -15.04 2.73
CA VAL A 68 -7.52 -15.17 1.59
C VAL A 68 -8.28 -15.69 0.38
N LYS A 69 -8.59 -14.81 -0.58
CA LYS A 69 -9.30 -15.16 -1.82
C LYS A 69 -8.36 -15.33 -3.00
N CYS A 70 -7.22 -14.64 -2.96
CA CYS A 70 -6.25 -14.64 -4.05
C CYS A 70 -4.79 -14.60 -3.54
N LEU A 71 -3.83 -14.69 -4.47
CA LEU A 71 -2.40 -14.59 -4.15
C LEU A 71 -2.06 -13.22 -3.53
N LEU A 72 -2.70 -12.15 -4.01
CA LEU A 72 -2.46 -10.80 -3.51
C LEU A 72 -2.82 -10.69 -2.02
N ASP A 73 -3.92 -11.33 -1.57
CA ASP A 73 -4.27 -11.38 -0.15
C ASP A 73 -3.18 -12.09 0.70
N LYS A 74 -2.55 -13.14 0.17
CA LYS A 74 -1.42 -13.81 0.86
C LYS A 74 -0.22 -12.89 0.98
N ILE A 75 0.07 -12.13 -0.07
CA ILE A 75 1.18 -11.16 -0.09
C ILE A 75 0.92 -10.07 0.95
N HIS A 76 -0.28 -9.49 0.99
CA HIS A 76 -0.62 -8.46 1.98
C HIS A 76 -0.49 -8.98 3.42
N LYS A 77 -1.02 -10.17 3.72
CA LYS A 77 -0.83 -10.79 5.05
C LYS A 77 0.64 -10.99 5.42
N PHE A 78 1.44 -11.45 4.47
CA PHE A 78 2.87 -11.66 4.69
C PHE A 78 3.61 -10.35 4.94
N LEU A 79 3.35 -9.32 4.14
CA LEU A 79 3.95 -7.99 4.30
C LEU A 79 3.58 -7.35 5.65
N ALA A 80 2.30 -7.40 6.03
CA ALA A 80 1.85 -6.87 7.32
C ALA A 80 2.57 -7.56 8.50
N GLY A 81 2.80 -8.87 8.40
CA GLY A 81 3.57 -9.62 9.40
C GLY A 81 5.04 -9.19 9.47
N ILE A 82 5.68 -8.93 8.32
CA ILE A 82 7.06 -8.41 8.27
C ILE A 82 7.14 -7.02 8.89
N GLU A 83 6.23 -6.12 8.51
CA GLU A 83 6.24 -4.74 8.99
C GLU A 83 6.08 -4.68 10.51
N ARG A 84 5.19 -5.51 11.06
CA ARG A 84 5.01 -5.63 12.51
C ARG A 84 6.25 -6.15 13.23
N GLN A 85 6.94 -7.12 12.64
CA GLN A 85 8.18 -7.66 13.20
C GLN A 85 9.36 -6.69 13.06
N ALA A 86 9.40 -5.92 11.98
CA ALA A 86 10.43 -4.92 11.74
C ALA A 86 10.34 -3.78 12.77
N ASP A 87 9.12 -3.43 13.19
CA ASP A 87 8.81 -2.39 14.17
C ASP A 87 9.74 -1.18 14.01
N ILE A 88 9.59 -0.49 12.87
CA ILE A 88 10.46 0.63 12.50
C ILE A 88 10.48 1.73 13.57
N PHE A 89 9.40 1.86 14.34
CA PHE A 89 9.27 2.84 15.40
C PHE A 89 10.18 2.50 16.58
N ALA A 90 10.10 1.27 17.10
CA ALA A 90 11.01 0.82 18.16
C ALA A 90 12.45 0.72 17.67
N HIS A 91 12.66 0.29 16.42
CA HIS A 91 13.99 0.13 15.84
C HIS A 91 14.74 1.45 15.69
N PHE A 92 14.08 2.50 15.21
CA PHE A 92 14.69 3.82 14.99
C PHE A 92 14.43 4.83 16.12
N GLY A 93 13.59 4.48 17.10
CA GLY A 93 13.23 5.37 18.21
C GLY A 93 12.43 6.59 17.75
N VAL A 94 11.53 6.42 16.79
CA VAL A 94 10.70 7.48 16.20
C VAL A 94 9.22 7.25 16.47
N ASP A 95 8.45 8.33 16.57
CA ASP A 95 7.00 8.27 16.83
C ASP A 95 6.16 8.32 15.54
N ARG A 96 6.79 8.70 14.41
CA ARG A 96 6.16 8.86 13.10
C ARG A 96 7.15 8.50 11.99
N ALA A 97 6.64 7.96 10.90
CA ALA A 97 7.39 7.69 9.68
C ALA A 97 6.66 8.27 8.46
N LEU A 98 7.44 8.62 7.42
CA LEU A 98 6.91 8.86 6.08
C LEU A 98 6.90 7.52 5.34
N TYR A 99 5.72 7.01 5.00
CA TYR A 99 5.55 5.71 4.38
C TYR A 99 5.11 5.85 2.92
N LEU A 100 5.79 5.14 2.02
CA LEU A 100 5.50 5.14 0.59
C LEU A 100 4.56 3.97 0.26
N TYR A 101 3.27 4.27 0.10
CA TYR A 101 2.22 3.29 -0.18
C TYR A 101 2.25 2.80 -1.63
N MET A 102 2.52 3.68 -2.57
CA MET A 102 2.52 3.34 -3.99
C MET A 102 3.56 4.15 -4.74
N LEU A 103 4.31 3.47 -5.61
CA LEU A 103 5.17 4.09 -6.60
C LEU A 103 4.76 3.56 -7.98
N GLY A 104 4.32 4.47 -8.85
CA GLY A 104 3.92 4.15 -10.21
C GLY A 104 4.62 5.08 -11.21
N VAL A 105 5.06 4.51 -12.32
CA VAL A 105 5.63 5.25 -13.46
C VAL A 105 4.96 4.71 -14.73
N ASP A 106 4.58 5.63 -15.61
CA ASP A 106 4.01 5.34 -16.93
C ASP A 106 5.07 4.84 -17.90
#